data_AF-A0A2V7A744-F1
#
_entry.id   AF-A0A2V7A744-F1
#
_cell.length_a   1.000
_cell.length_b   1.000
_cell.length_c   1.000
_cell.angle_alpha   90.00
_cell.angle_beta   90.00
_cell.angle_gamma   90.00
#
_symmetry.space_group_name_H-M   'P 1'
#
loop_
_entity.id
_entity.type
_entity.pdbx_description
1 polymer ?
#
loop_
_entity_poly.entity_id
_entity_poly.type
_entity_poly.pdbx_seq_one_letter_code
_entity_poly.pdbx_strand_id
1 'polypeptide(L)'
;MKVTVLRLALLAALLAAWELAGRAANPLLAVPPSAVLPALRDLLLLRSYPRLPASLCLTVREIGVAYALAVAAGLGCGFALGMNRLLGRAWGPMIAALYAVPAVVWYPSLMLFFGLDAASKIAFGFLLGFFPITLAVLAGVRQVNPQLVLVARAYGAGVVTVFFRVMLPSMLFTLVGGLRTGLALSVIGVVVGEILGAKDGMGALINHAYGLL
;
A
#
# COMPACT_ATOMS: atom_id res chain seq x y z
N MET A 1 28.70 -21.46 7.53
CA MET A 1 29.16 -20.87 8.81
C MET A 1 29.81 -19.49 8.66
N LYS A 2 30.87 -19.31 7.83
CA LYS A 2 31.57 -18.02 7.67
C LYS A 2 30.68 -16.84 7.25
N VAL A 3 29.75 -17.05 6.31
CA VAL A 3 28.84 -15.99 5.82
C VAL A 3 27.85 -15.52 6.90
N THR A 4 27.33 -16.43 7.72
CA THR A 4 26.41 -16.07 8.81
C THR A 4 27.12 -15.22 9.87
N VAL A 5 28.36 -15.57 10.23
CA VAL A 5 29.18 -14.79 11.16
C VAL A 5 29.45 -13.40 10.60
N LEU A 6 29.81 -13.29 9.31
CA LEU A 6 30.01 -11.99 8.66
C LEU A 6 28.73 -11.13 8.66
N ARG A 7 27.57 -11.73 8.37
CA ARG A 7 26.27 -11.02 8.42
C ARG A 7 25.95 -10.50 9.83
N LEU A 8 26.17 -11.32 10.85
CA LEU A 8 25.96 -10.90 12.24
C LEU A 8 26.95 -9.81 12.67
N ALA A 9 28.22 -9.92 12.27
CA ALA A 9 29.22 -8.89 12.55
C ALA A 9 28.89 -7.55 11.88
N LEU A 10 28.45 -7.57 10.62
CA LEU A 10 28.00 -6.36 9.91
C LEU A 10 26.77 -5.74 10.57
N LEU A 11 25.79 -6.55 10.96
CA LEU A 11 24.60 -6.06 11.67
C LEU A 11 24.97 -5.44 13.02
N ALA A 12 25.81 -6.11 13.79
CA ALA A 12 26.28 -5.59 15.07
C ALA A 12 27.08 -4.29 14.91
N ALA A 13 27.95 -4.20 13.90
CA ALA A 13 28.71 -3.00 13.60
C ALA A 13 27.78 -1.83 13.21
N LEU A 14 26.75 -2.09 12.39
CA LEU A 14 25.76 -1.09 12.01
C LEU A 14 24.96 -0.59 13.22
N LEU A 15 24.51 -1.49 14.08
CA LEU A 15 23.77 -1.14 15.30
C LEU A 15 24.65 -0.37 16.28
N ALA A 16 25.93 -0.75 16.43
CA ALA A 16 26.88 -0.02 17.25
C ALA A 16 27.15 1.40 16.71
N ALA A 17 27.31 1.53 15.39
CA ALA A 17 27.47 2.84 14.74
C ALA A 17 26.23 3.72 14.94
N TRP A 18 25.02 3.16 14.81
CA TRP A 18 23.77 3.88 15.06
C TRP A 18 23.61 4.26 16.54
N GLU A 19 23.94 3.37 17.48
CA GLU A 19 23.92 3.68 18.92
C GLU A 19 24.87 4.83 19.28
N LEU A 20 26.10 4.80 18.76
CA LEU A 20 27.08 5.86 18.98
C LEU A 20 26.61 7.18 18.37
N ALA A 21 26.14 7.16 17.12
CA ALA A 21 25.62 8.35 16.45
C ALA A 21 24.39 8.92 17.15
N GLY A 22 23.45 8.06 17.57
CA GLY A 22 22.23 8.46 18.28
C GLY A 22 22.51 9.07 19.66
N ARG A 23 23.51 8.55 20.39
CA ARG A 23 23.91 9.11 21.69
C ARG A 23 24.72 10.41 21.56
N ALA A 24 25.47 10.57 20.48
CA ALA A 24 26.30 11.75 20.24
C ALA A 24 25.51 12.93 19.62
N ALA A 25 24.39 12.65 18.98
CA ALA A 25 23.52 13.65 18.38
C ALA A 25 22.47 14.18 19.36
N ASN A 26 21.74 15.22 18.93
CA ASN A 26 20.64 15.77 19.72
C ASN A 26 19.55 14.69 19.88
N PRO A 27 19.08 14.39 21.12
CA PRO A 27 18.05 13.39 21.38
C PRO A 27 16.73 13.59 20.62
N LEU A 28 16.44 14.82 20.18
CA LEU A 28 15.28 15.14 19.35
C LEU A 28 15.46 14.76 17.87
N LEU A 29 16.70 14.68 17.41
CA LEU A 29 17.04 14.43 16.00
C LEU A 29 17.49 12.98 15.75
N ALA A 30 18.05 12.32 16.76
CA ALA A 30 18.51 10.95 16.65
C ALA A 30 18.22 10.17 17.93
N VAL A 31 17.42 9.11 17.79
CA VAL A 31 17.10 8.19 18.88
C VAL A 31 18.02 6.96 18.74
N PRO A 32 18.79 6.60 19.78
CA PRO A 32 19.61 5.40 19.76
C PRO A 32 18.73 4.13 19.75
N PRO A 33 19.13 3.04 19.07
CA PRO A 33 18.36 1.81 19.02
C PRO A 33 18.10 1.19 20.40
N SER A 34 18.96 1.43 21.40
CA SER A 34 18.71 0.99 22.78
C SER A 34 17.45 1.59 23.43
N ALA A 35 17.00 2.76 22.98
CA ALA A 35 15.78 3.41 23.48
C ALA A 35 14.49 2.79 22.92
N VAL A 36 14.58 1.97 21.86
CA VAL A 36 13.41 1.37 21.19
C VAL A 36 12.69 0.37 22.09
N LEU A 37 13.44 -0.51 22.77
CA LEU A 37 12.87 -1.56 23.62
C LEU A 37 12.09 -1.00 24.84
N PRO A 38 12.64 -0.06 25.62
CA PRO A 38 11.89 0.60 26.69
C PRO A 38 10.67 1.36 26.18
N ALA A 39 10.82 2.15 25.10
CA ALA A 39 9.72 2.90 24.51
C ALA A 39 8.60 1.99 24.01
N LEU A 40 8.94 0.86 23.37
CA LEU A 40 7.97 -0.14 22.93
C LEU A 40 7.22 -0.74 24.12
N ARG A 41 7.91 -1.03 25.23
CA ARG A 41 7.28 -1.54 26.45
C ARG A 41 6.28 -0.54 27.01
N ASP A 42 6.65 0.73 27.16
CA ASP A 42 5.77 1.76 27.72
C ASP A 42 4.57 2.05 26.81
N LEU A 43 4.79 1.98 25.49
CA LEU A 43 3.76 2.09 24.46
C LEU A 43 2.76 0.91 24.51
N LEU A 44 3.24 -0.34 24.62
CA LEU A 44 2.40 -1.54 24.72
C LEU A 44 1.65 -1.62 26.06
N LEU A 45 2.22 -1.09 27.14
CA LEU A 45 1.57 -0.98 28.45
C LEU A 45 0.59 0.19 28.53
N LEU A 46 0.38 0.93 27.43
CA LEU A 46 -0.52 2.09 27.34
C LEU A 46 -0.21 3.19 28.36
N ARG A 47 1.05 3.26 28.84
CA ARG A 47 1.49 4.25 29.82
C ARG A 47 1.63 5.63 29.20
N SER A 48 2.11 5.68 27.95
CA SER A 48 2.37 6.93 27.23
C SER A 48 1.18 7.37 26.37
N TYR A 49 0.48 6.42 25.73
CA TYR A 49 -0.61 6.71 24.79
C TYR A 49 -1.83 5.81 25.03
N PRO A 50 -2.74 6.19 25.97
CA PRO A 50 -3.92 5.39 26.28
C PRO A 50 -4.87 5.19 25.10
N ARG A 51 -4.86 6.12 24.13
CA ARG A 51 -5.71 6.07 22.92
C ARG A 51 -5.16 5.18 21.81
N LEU A 52 -3.97 4.60 21.97
CA LEU A 52 -3.30 3.82 20.93
C LEU A 52 -4.17 2.71 20.31
N PRO A 53 -4.92 1.89 21.08
CA PRO A 53 -5.74 0.84 20.50
C PRO A 53 -6.88 1.39 19.63
N ALA A 54 -7.48 2.51 20.05
CA ALA A 54 -8.55 3.16 19.29
C ALA A 54 -8.02 3.76 17.99
N SER A 55 -6.87 4.46 18.06
CA SER A 55 -6.20 5.02 16.88
C SER A 55 -5.75 3.94 15.90
N LEU A 56 -5.18 2.84 16.40
CA LEU A 56 -4.79 1.70 15.55
C LEU A 56 -6.00 1.06 14.86
N CYS A 57 -7.09 0.84 15.60
CA CYS A 57 -8.33 0.29 15.05
C CYS A 57 -8.94 1.21 13.97
N LEU A 58 -8.93 2.53 14.22
CA LEU A 58 -9.36 3.53 13.26
C LEU A 58 -8.57 3.44 11.95
N THR A 59 -7.23 3.50 12.03
CA THR A 59 -6.35 3.45 10.86
C THR A 59 -6.50 2.14 10.10
N VAL A 60 -6.57 1.00 10.80
CA VAL A 60 -6.79 -0.31 10.16
C VAL A 60 -8.13 -0.35 9.43
N ARG A 61 -9.20 0.24 10.01
CA ARG A 61 -10.50 0.35 9.35
C ARG A 61 -10.42 1.19 8.09
N GLU A 62 -9.78 2.36 8.16
CA GLU A 62 -9.62 3.26 7.01
C GLU A 62 -8.82 2.59 5.88
N ILE A 63 -7.71 1.92 6.21
CA ILE A 63 -6.93 1.12 5.26
C ILE A 63 -7.79 0.02 4.64
N GLY A 64 -8.53 -0.72 5.46
CA GLY A 64 -9.40 -1.81 5.00
C GLY A 64 -10.45 -1.33 3.99
N VAL A 65 -11.12 -0.22 4.28
CA VAL A 65 -12.12 0.38 3.38
C VAL A 65 -11.47 0.90 2.10
N ALA A 66 -10.37 1.66 2.22
CA ALA A 66 -9.65 2.21 1.08
C ALA A 66 -9.16 1.11 0.12
N TYR A 67 -8.56 0.06 0.69
CA TYR A 67 -8.05 -1.06 -0.07
C TYR A 67 -9.18 -1.88 -0.71
N ALA A 68 -10.27 -2.15 0.01
CA ALA A 68 -11.42 -2.87 -0.55
C ALA A 68 -12.01 -2.13 -1.76
N LEU A 69 -12.16 -0.80 -1.67
CA LEU A 69 -12.60 0.04 -2.79
C LEU A 69 -11.60 -0.01 -3.95
N ALA A 70 -10.29 0.08 -3.65
CA ALA A 70 -9.24 0.05 -4.66
C ALA A 70 -9.18 -1.29 -5.39
N VAL A 71 -9.36 -2.41 -4.67
CA VAL A 71 -9.45 -3.75 -5.26
C VAL A 71 -10.69 -3.87 -6.13
N ALA A 72 -11.87 -3.50 -5.63
CA ALA A 72 -13.10 -3.63 -6.39
C ALA A 72 -13.07 -2.80 -7.69
N ALA A 73 -12.74 -1.51 -7.58
CA ALA A 73 -12.63 -0.63 -8.75
C ALA A 73 -11.45 -1.00 -9.65
N GLY A 74 -10.32 -1.37 -9.05
CA GLY A 74 -9.09 -1.67 -9.75
C GLY A 74 -9.19 -2.94 -10.59
N LEU A 75 -9.77 -4.00 -10.03
CA LEU A 75 -10.11 -5.22 -10.75
C LEU A 75 -11.12 -4.95 -11.86
N GLY A 76 -12.21 -4.24 -11.55
CA GLY A 76 -13.26 -3.90 -12.52
C GLY A 76 -12.71 -3.15 -13.73
N CYS A 77 -11.98 -2.06 -13.50
CA CYS A 77 -11.32 -1.30 -14.56
C CYS A 77 -10.26 -2.13 -15.29
N GLY A 78 -9.41 -2.84 -14.56
CA GLY A 78 -8.33 -3.63 -15.14
C GLY A 78 -8.84 -4.71 -16.09
N PHE A 79 -9.88 -5.44 -15.71
CA PHE A 79 -10.50 -6.45 -16.56
C PHE A 79 -11.24 -5.82 -17.75
N ALA A 80 -12.00 -4.73 -17.55
CA ALA A 80 -12.66 -4.03 -18.65
C ALA A 80 -11.67 -3.58 -19.73
N LEU A 81 -10.52 -3.03 -19.32
CA LEU A 81 -9.46 -2.58 -20.22
C LEU A 81 -8.65 -3.74 -20.80
N GLY A 82 -8.45 -4.82 -20.04
CA GLY A 82 -7.71 -5.99 -20.49
C GLY A 82 -8.46 -6.82 -21.53
N MET A 83 -9.77 -6.98 -21.33
CA MET A 83 -10.63 -7.80 -22.21
C MET A 83 -10.99 -7.05 -23.50
N ASN A 84 -11.09 -5.72 -23.48
CA ASN A 84 -11.36 -4.92 -24.66
C ASN A 84 -10.07 -4.28 -25.20
N ARG A 85 -9.56 -4.81 -26.32
CA ARG A 85 -8.33 -4.32 -26.98
C ARG A 85 -8.36 -2.83 -27.32
N LEU A 86 -9.51 -2.29 -27.74
CA LEU A 86 -9.63 -0.87 -28.10
C LEU A 86 -9.52 0.00 -26.85
N LEU A 87 -10.30 -0.31 -25.81
CA LEU A 87 -10.27 0.42 -24.54
C LEU A 87 -8.89 0.35 -23.89
N GLY A 88 -8.27 -0.83 -23.84
CA GLY A 88 -6.94 -0.99 -23.26
C GLY A 88 -5.84 -0.25 -24.03
N ARG A 89 -5.98 -0.07 -25.35
CA ARG A 89 -5.02 0.73 -26.15
C ARG A 89 -5.24 2.23 -25.97
N ALA A 90 -6.48 2.68 -25.86
CA ALA A 90 -6.83 4.09 -25.66
C ALA A 90 -6.52 4.57 -24.24
N TRP A 91 -7.03 3.87 -23.22
CA TRP A 91 -6.97 4.30 -21.82
C TRP A 91 -5.74 3.80 -21.06
N GLY A 92 -5.15 2.68 -21.47
CA GLY A 92 -3.98 2.10 -20.79
C GLY A 92 -2.83 3.11 -20.58
N PRO A 93 -2.39 3.85 -21.63
CA PRO A 93 -1.37 4.88 -21.49
C PRO A 93 -1.79 6.04 -20.58
N MET A 94 -3.06 6.45 -20.61
CA MET A 94 -3.58 7.54 -19.77
C MET A 94 -3.56 7.16 -18.28
N ILE A 95 -3.95 5.93 -17.95
CA ILE A 95 -3.92 5.43 -16.57
C ILE A 95 -2.48 5.33 -16.08
N ALA A 96 -1.55 4.86 -16.92
CA ALA A 96 -0.13 4.83 -16.58
C ALA A 96 0.44 6.25 -16.37
N ALA A 97 0.03 7.22 -17.19
CA ALA A 97 0.43 8.62 -17.03
C ALA A 97 -0.12 9.23 -15.73
N LEU A 98 -1.39 8.98 -15.40
CA LEU A 98 -1.99 9.41 -14.13
C LEU A 98 -1.29 8.79 -12.92
N TYR A 99 -0.89 7.51 -13.02
CA TYR A 99 -0.13 6.85 -11.97
C TYR A 99 1.26 7.46 -11.75
N ALA A 100 1.89 8.01 -12.79
CA ALA A 100 3.18 8.68 -12.68
C ALA A 100 3.08 10.07 -12.01
N VAL A 101 1.90 10.66 -11.91
CA VAL A 101 1.69 11.92 -11.20
C VAL A 101 1.91 11.69 -9.70
N PRO A 102 2.74 12.51 -9.02
CA PRO A 102 2.93 12.39 -7.58
C PRO A 102 1.60 12.54 -6.84
N ALA A 103 1.10 11.44 -6.27
CA ALA A 103 -0.23 11.39 -5.68
C ALA A 103 -0.41 12.41 -4.55
N VAL A 104 0.66 12.75 -3.83
CA VAL A 104 0.68 13.74 -2.74
C VAL A 104 0.11 15.11 -3.16
N VAL A 105 0.22 15.47 -4.45
CA VAL A 105 -0.32 16.73 -5.00
C VAL A 105 -1.84 16.78 -4.89
N TRP A 106 -2.53 15.63 -4.93
CA TRP A 106 -3.98 15.55 -4.85
C TRP A 106 -4.53 15.66 -3.44
N TYR A 107 -3.70 15.44 -2.42
CA TYR A 107 -4.18 15.31 -1.05
C TYR A 107 -4.91 16.56 -0.53
N PRO A 108 -4.42 17.80 -0.73
CA PRO A 108 -5.15 19.01 -0.32
C PRO A 108 -6.54 19.13 -0.97
N SER A 109 -6.66 18.75 -2.26
CA SER A 109 -7.95 18.71 -2.95
C SER A 109 -8.89 17.69 -2.33
N LEU A 110 -8.39 16.49 -1.99
CA LEU A 110 -9.19 15.46 -1.32
C LEU A 110 -9.69 15.93 0.05
N MET A 111 -8.88 16.67 0.81
CA MET A 111 -9.33 17.28 2.07
C MET A 111 -10.40 18.34 1.84
N LEU A 112 -10.29 19.13 0.77
CA LEU A 112 -11.30 20.14 0.42
C LEU A 112 -12.64 19.49 0.06
N PHE A 113 -12.62 18.41 -0.72
CA PHE A 113 -13.86 17.74 -1.17
C PHE A 113 -14.49 16.84 -0.11
N PHE A 114 -13.69 16.08 0.63
CA PHE A 114 -14.16 15.06 1.56
C PHE A 114 -14.03 15.45 3.04
N GLY A 115 -13.48 16.62 3.34
CA GLY A 115 -13.25 17.11 4.70
C GLY A 115 -12.01 16.53 5.37
N LEU A 116 -11.81 16.88 6.65
CA LEU A 116 -10.65 16.46 7.44
C LEU A 116 -10.83 15.12 8.19
N ASP A 117 -11.98 14.47 8.05
CA ASP A 117 -12.25 13.20 8.71
C ASP A 117 -11.74 12.01 7.87
N ALA A 118 -12.20 10.80 8.18
CA ALA A 118 -11.78 9.55 7.55
C ALA A 118 -11.90 9.53 6.02
N ALA A 119 -12.90 10.22 5.46
CA ALA A 119 -13.24 10.13 4.05
C ALA A 119 -12.09 10.58 3.12
N SER A 120 -11.36 11.66 3.46
CA SER A 120 -10.23 12.13 2.64
C SER A 120 -9.03 11.17 2.67
N LYS A 121 -8.78 10.51 3.81
CA LYS A 121 -7.72 9.51 3.99
C LYS A 121 -8.03 8.24 3.22
N ILE A 122 -9.28 7.78 3.32
CA ILE A 122 -9.79 6.65 2.56
C ILE A 122 -9.69 6.94 1.05
N ALA A 123 -10.13 8.12 0.60
CA ALA A 123 -10.04 8.51 -0.80
C ALA A 123 -8.59 8.55 -1.30
N PHE A 124 -7.66 9.01 -0.46
CA PHE A 124 -6.24 9.05 -0.81
C PHE A 124 -5.62 7.66 -0.88
N GLY A 125 -5.84 6.81 0.13
CA GLY A 125 -5.43 5.41 0.11
C GLY A 125 -6.04 4.61 -1.04
N PHE A 126 -7.29 4.91 -1.40
CA PHE A 126 -7.97 4.35 -2.58
C PHE A 126 -7.23 4.74 -3.85
N LEU A 127 -6.97 6.04 -4.04
CA LEU A 127 -6.31 6.57 -5.24
C LEU A 127 -4.94 5.93 -5.45
N LEU A 128 -4.15 5.81 -4.37
CA LEU A 128 -2.83 5.17 -4.41
C LEU A 128 -2.90 3.67 -4.73
N GLY A 129 -3.89 2.96 -4.21
CA GLY A 129 -4.05 1.51 -4.44
C GLY A 129 -4.68 1.17 -5.79
N PHE A 130 -5.56 2.02 -6.30
CA PHE A 130 -6.35 1.78 -7.51
C PHE A 130 -5.48 1.55 -8.75
N PHE A 131 -4.60 2.50 -9.05
CA PHE A 131 -3.77 2.47 -10.27
C PHE A 131 -2.89 1.22 -10.41
N PRO A 132 -2.06 0.83 -9.42
CA PRO A 132 -1.20 -0.35 -9.55
C PRO A 132 -2.03 -1.64 -9.70
N ILE A 133 -3.19 -1.74 -9.04
CA ILE A 133 -4.09 -2.91 -9.20
C ILE A 133 -4.64 -2.94 -10.63
N THR A 134 -5.17 -1.83 -11.14
CA THR A 134 -5.69 -1.76 -12.52
C THR A 134 -4.63 -2.11 -13.54
N LEU A 135 -3.43 -1.54 -13.42
CA LEU A 135 -2.32 -1.78 -14.34
C LEU A 135 -1.81 -3.23 -14.28
N ALA A 136 -1.73 -3.82 -13.08
CA ALA A 136 -1.34 -5.21 -12.91
C ALA A 136 -2.36 -6.18 -13.53
N VAL A 137 -3.67 -5.93 -13.34
CA VAL A 137 -4.73 -6.73 -13.96
C VAL A 137 -4.67 -6.59 -15.49
N LEU A 138 -4.55 -5.37 -16.01
CA LEU A 138 -4.39 -5.11 -17.44
C LEU A 138 -3.18 -5.84 -18.03
N ALA A 139 -2.03 -5.78 -17.36
CA ALA A 139 -0.83 -6.49 -17.77
C ALA A 139 -1.02 -8.01 -17.70
N GLY A 140 -1.64 -8.51 -16.63
CA GLY A 140 -1.92 -9.92 -16.43
C GLY A 140 -2.81 -10.52 -17.52
N VAL A 141 -3.89 -9.82 -17.88
CA VAL A 141 -4.77 -10.25 -18.99
C VAL A 141 -4.01 -10.31 -20.32
N ARG A 142 -3.10 -9.35 -20.58
CA ARG A 142 -2.29 -9.31 -21.81
C ARG A 142 -1.22 -10.41 -21.88
N GLN A 143 -0.76 -10.91 -20.74
CA GLN A 143 0.23 -11.99 -20.66
C GLN A 143 -0.36 -13.39 -20.89
N VAL A 144 -1.69 -13.54 -20.80
CA VAL A 144 -2.35 -14.82 -21.05
C VAL A 144 -2.07 -15.27 -22.49
N ASN A 145 -1.50 -16.46 -22.66
CA ASN A 145 -1.25 -17.03 -23.99
C ASN A 145 -2.58 -17.24 -24.73
N PRO A 146 -2.83 -16.56 -25.87
CA PRO A 146 -4.08 -16.70 -26.61
C PRO A 146 -4.33 -18.12 -27.12
N GLN A 147 -3.27 -18.94 -27.29
CA GLN A 147 -3.41 -20.34 -27.68
C GLN A 147 -4.06 -21.19 -26.58
N LEU A 148 -3.76 -20.94 -25.29
CA LEU A 148 -4.40 -21.65 -24.19
C LEU A 148 -5.91 -21.38 -24.15
N VAL A 149 -6.28 -20.13 -24.43
CA VAL A 149 -7.69 -19.70 -24.55
C VAL A 149 -8.36 -20.37 -25.75
N LEU A 150 -7.68 -20.41 -26.90
CA LEU A 150 -8.19 -21.04 -28.13
C LEU A 150 -8.43 -22.55 -27.95
N VAL A 151 -7.46 -23.27 -27.36
CA VAL A 151 -7.58 -24.71 -27.08
C VAL A 151 -8.75 -24.96 -26.12
N ALA A 152 -8.85 -24.22 -25.01
CA ALA A 152 -9.96 -24.40 -24.08
C ALA A 152 -11.32 -24.17 -24.74
N ARG A 153 -11.45 -23.18 -25.63
CA ARG A 153 -12.66 -22.93 -26.41
C ARG A 153 -12.97 -24.05 -27.40
N ALA A 154 -11.95 -24.60 -28.08
CA ALA A 154 -12.10 -25.71 -29.02
C ALA A 154 -12.60 -26.99 -28.32
N TYR A 155 -12.25 -27.20 -27.06
CA TYR A 155 -12.77 -28.29 -26.21
C TYR A 155 -14.15 -27.99 -25.59
N GLY A 156 -14.82 -26.91 -26.01
CA GLY A 156 -16.18 -26.58 -25.57
C GLY A 156 -16.26 -25.82 -24.24
N ALA A 157 -15.16 -25.30 -23.69
CA ALA A 157 -15.21 -24.52 -22.47
C ALA A 157 -15.94 -23.17 -22.67
N GLY A 158 -16.91 -22.88 -21.79
CA GLY A 158 -17.61 -21.59 -21.76
C GLY A 158 -16.72 -20.43 -21.26
N VAL A 159 -17.22 -19.20 -21.39
CA VAL A 159 -16.50 -17.95 -21.00
C VAL A 159 -16.02 -18.02 -19.55
N VAL A 160 -16.90 -18.43 -18.64
CA VAL A 160 -16.63 -18.52 -17.19
C VAL A 160 -15.55 -19.57 -16.92
N THR A 161 -15.64 -20.74 -17.56
CA THR A 161 -14.66 -21.82 -17.42
C THR A 161 -13.28 -21.38 -17.91
N VAL A 162 -13.21 -20.72 -19.07
CA VAL A 162 -11.96 -20.17 -19.62
C VAL A 162 -11.37 -19.13 -18.66
N PHE A 163 -12.20 -18.25 -18.11
CA PHE A 163 -11.73 -17.24 -17.16
C PHE A 163 -11.12 -17.88 -15.91
N PHE A 164 -11.85 -18.74 -15.20
CA PHE A 164 -11.40 -19.30 -13.92
C PHE A 164 -10.34 -20.39 -14.05
N ARG A 165 -10.34 -21.18 -15.13
CA ARG A 165 -9.41 -22.32 -15.29
C ARG A 165 -8.20 -22.02 -16.17
N VAL A 166 -8.25 -20.98 -16.99
CA VAL A 166 -7.15 -20.65 -17.91
C VAL A 166 -6.60 -19.27 -17.62
N MET A 167 -7.43 -18.23 -17.70
CA MET A 167 -6.96 -16.85 -17.58
C MET A 167 -6.47 -16.54 -16.16
N LEU A 168 -7.30 -16.78 -15.14
CA LEU A 168 -7.01 -16.44 -13.76
C LEU A 168 -5.73 -17.15 -13.23
N PRO A 169 -5.51 -18.47 -13.45
CA PRO A 169 -4.26 -19.12 -13.06
C PRO A 169 -3.05 -18.56 -13.82
N SER A 170 -3.21 -18.25 -15.12
CA SER A 170 -2.12 -17.72 -15.95
C SER A 170 -1.65 -16.33 -15.50
N MET A 171 -2.56 -15.50 -14.98
CA MET A 171 -2.25 -14.15 -14.52
C MET A 171 -2.08 -14.03 -13.00
N LEU A 172 -2.15 -15.13 -12.26
CA LEU A 172 -2.23 -15.12 -10.79
C LEU A 172 -1.04 -14.39 -10.14
N PHE A 173 0.17 -14.66 -10.61
CA PHE A 173 1.39 -14.02 -10.07
C PHE A 173 1.35 -12.49 -10.26
N THR A 174 0.99 -12.04 -11.46
CA THR A 174 0.87 -10.61 -11.79
C THR A 174 -0.25 -9.95 -10.99
N LEU A 175 -1.39 -10.64 -10.85
CA LEU A 175 -2.53 -10.17 -10.06
C LEU A 175 -2.16 -10.01 -8.58
N VAL A 176 -1.56 -11.04 -7.97
CA VAL A 176 -1.14 -11.01 -6.55
C VAL A 176 -0.08 -9.94 -6.32
N GLY A 177 0.85 -9.75 -7.27
CA GLY A 177 1.82 -8.66 -7.22
C GLY A 177 1.15 -7.28 -7.23
N GLY A 178 0.15 -7.09 -8.09
CA GLY A 178 -0.67 -5.87 -8.14
C GLY A 178 -1.44 -5.61 -6.86
N LEU A 179 -2.14 -6.63 -6.34
CA LEU A 179 -2.88 -6.56 -5.07
C LEU A 179 -1.96 -6.22 -3.90
N ARG A 180 -0.81 -6.88 -3.79
CA ARG A 180 0.20 -6.60 -2.75
C ARG A 180 0.70 -5.16 -2.83
N THR A 181 1.00 -4.68 -4.04
CA THR A 181 1.49 -3.31 -4.26
C THR A 181 0.41 -2.29 -3.94
N GLY A 182 -0.84 -2.56 -4.37
CA GLY A 182 -2.00 -1.75 -4.02
C GLY A 182 -2.22 -1.67 -2.52
N LEU A 183 -2.12 -2.78 -1.78
CA LEU A 183 -2.25 -2.79 -0.32
C LEU A 183 -1.18 -1.93 0.34
N ALA A 184 0.09 -2.12 -0.06
CA ALA A 184 1.20 -1.34 0.48
C ALA A 184 0.99 0.17 0.26
N LEU A 185 0.57 0.56 -0.94
CA LEU A 185 0.33 1.96 -1.29
C LEU A 185 -0.93 2.52 -0.63
N SER A 186 -1.99 1.73 -0.42
CA SER A 186 -3.16 2.14 0.35
C SER A 186 -2.83 2.38 1.82
N VAL A 187 -2.01 1.51 2.43
CA VAL A 187 -1.48 1.72 3.79
C VAL A 187 -0.72 3.04 3.88
N ILE A 188 0.22 3.25 2.95
CA ILE A 188 1.00 4.50 2.90
C ILE A 188 0.07 5.71 2.71
N GLY A 189 -0.90 5.62 1.80
CA GLY A 189 -1.83 6.72 1.53
C GLY A 189 -2.65 7.11 2.77
N VAL A 190 -3.26 6.14 3.46
CA VAL A 190 -4.04 6.44 4.67
C VAL A 190 -3.14 7.03 5.76
N VAL A 191 -2.00 6.41 6.07
CA VAL A 191 -1.11 6.88 7.15
C VAL A 191 -0.54 8.27 6.84
N VAL A 192 -0.11 8.53 5.60
CA VAL A 192 0.35 9.86 5.18
C VAL A 192 -0.80 10.86 5.25
N GLY A 193 -2.01 10.47 4.84
CA GLY A 193 -3.18 11.33 4.98
C GLY A 193 -3.47 11.68 6.44
N GLU A 194 -3.37 10.72 7.35
CA GLU A 194 -3.52 10.97 8.78
C GLU A 194 -2.46 11.95 9.31
N ILE A 195 -1.20 11.79 8.90
CA ILE A 195 -0.09 12.70 9.27
C ILE A 195 -0.33 14.12 8.72
N LEU A 196 -0.87 14.27 7.53
CA LEU A 196 -1.02 15.59 6.91
C LEU A 196 -2.22 16.40 7.44
N GLY A 197 -3.11 15.81 8.23
CA GLY A 197 -4.18 16.58 8.89
C GLY A 197 -5.38 15.80 9.39
N ALA A 198 -5.18 14.58 9.92
CA ALA A 198 -6.20 13.97 10.76
C ALA A 198 -6.12 14.47 12.20
N LYS A 199 -7.28 14.44 12.88
CA LYS A 199 -7.39 14.73 14.31
C LYS A 199 -7.21 13.48 15.19
N ASP A 200 -7.41 12.30 14.60
CA ASP A 200 -7.29 10.99 15.23
C ASP A 200 -6.65 9.99 14.26
N GLY A 201 -6.20 8.84 14.77
CA GLY A 201 -5.51 7.80 14.01
C GLY A 201 -4.03 7.67 14.36
N MET A 202 -3.37 6.68 13.79
CA MET A 202 -1.94 6.42 14.04
C MET A 202 -1.06 7.56 13.54
N GLY A 203 -1.38 8.16 12.39
CA GLY A 203 -0.65 9.32 11.86
C GLY A 203 -0.76 10.54 12.77
N ALA A 204 -1.94 10.79 13.36
CA ALA A 204 -2.13 11.86 14.33
C ALA A 204 -1.33 11.62 15.63
N LEU A 205 -1.31 10.36 16.14
CA LEU A 205 -0.48 9.98 17.28
C LEU A 205 1.01 10.17 17.01
N ILE A 206 1.47 9.87 15.79
CA ILE A 206 2.86 10.11 15.38
C ILE A 206 3.17 11.61 15.46
N ASN A 207 2.33 12.48 14.89
CA ASN A 207 2.53 13.93 14.97
C ASN A 207 2.56 14.45 16.41
N HIS A 208 1.68 13.94 17.27
CA HIS A 208 1.67 14.29 18.68
C HIS A 208 2.96 13.86 19.38
N ALA A 209 3.50 12.68 19.06
CA ALA A 209 4.79 12.21 19.58
C ALA A 209 5.98 13.08 19.11
N TYR A 210 5.92 13.63 17.89
CA TYR A 210 6.90 14.58 17.37
C TYR A 210 6.71 16.02 17.90
N GLY A 211 5.66 16.30 18.67
CA GLY A 211 5.35 17.64 19.18
C GLY A 211 4.83 18.60 18.10
N LEU A 212 4.30 18.08 16.98
CA LEU A 212 3.73 18.87 15.90
C LEU A 212 2.23 19.20 16.10
N LEU A 213 1.60 18.54 17.09
CA LEU A 213 0.21 18.72 17.53
C LEU A 213 0.16 18.61 19.05
#